data_AF-H8YHW3-F1
#
_entry.id   AF-H8YHW3-F1
#
_cell.length_a   1.000
_cell.length_b   1.000
_cell.length_c   1.000
_cell.angle_alpha   90.00
_cell.angle_beta   90.00
_cell.angle_gamma   90.00
#
_symmetry.space_group_name_H-M   'P 1'
#
loop_
_entity.id
_entity.type
_entity.pdbx_description
1 polymer ?
#
loop_
_entity_poly.entity_id
_entity_poly.type
_entity_poly.pdbx_seq_one_letter_code
_entity_poly.pdbx_strand_id
1 'polypeptide(L)' 'FGNAAVVLQNSNLYARKPLENQKIMYTAQGRQDPNQNTGISIQNCRVTADSDLAAVKSSFKVYLGRPW' A
#
# COMPACT_ATOMS: atom_id res chain seq x y z
N PHE A 1 -3.75 4.53 -4.36
CA PHE A 1 -3.89 4.04 -5.75
C PHE A 1 -3.91 5.25 -6.69
N GLY A 2 -3.89 5.04 -8.00
CA GLY A 2 -4.02 6.10 -9.00
C GLY A 2 -2.71 6.38 -9.75
N ASN A 3 -2.69 7.50 -10.48
CA ASN A 3 -1.63 7.85 -11.41
C ASN A 3 -1.12 9.29 -11.18
N ALA A 4 -1.04 9.74 -9.93
CA ALA A 4 -0.44 11.03 -9.60
C ALA A 4 1.10 10.95 -9.58
N ALA A 5 1.77 12.09 -9.66
CA ALA A 5 3.13 12.26 -9.17
C ALA A 5 3.04 12.65 -7.68
N VAL A 6 3.31 11.71 -6.77
CA VAL A 6 3.05 11.91 -5.33
C VAL A 6 4.18 11.38 -4.46
N VAL A 7 4.49 12.12 -3.40
CA VAL A 7 5.37 11.70 -2.31
C VAL A 7 4.57 11.65 -1.02
N LEU A 8 4.57 10.50 -0.35
CA LEU A 8 4.15 10.38 1.04
C LEU A 8 5.42 10.40 1.90
N GLN A 9 5.55 11.39 2.77
CA GLN A 9 6.73 11.56 3.61
C GLN A 9 6.37 11.68 5.09
N ASN A 10 7.15 11.05 5.97
CA ASN A 10 6.99 11.10 7.42
C ASN A 10 5.60 10.68 7.91
N SER A 11 4.97 9.74 7.20
CA SER A 11 3.60 9.29 7.46
C SER A 11 3.57 7.86 7.98
N ASN A 12 2.48 7.52 8.68
CA ASN A 12 2.19 6.15 9.05
C ASN A 12 1.16 5.54 8.08
N LEU A 13 1.51 4.41 7.47
CA LEU A 13 0.63 3.62 6.62
C LEU A 13 0.30 2.33 7.37
N TYR A 14 -0.95 2.23 7.84
CA TYR A 14 -1.43 1.09 8.62
C TYR A 14 -2.33 0.17 7.79
N ALA A 15 -1.96 -1.10 7.68
CA ALA A 15 -2.82 -2.15 7.15
C ALA A 15 -3.76 -2.68 8.25
N ARG A 16 -5.06 -2.73 7.95
CA ARG A 16 -6.10 -3.24 8.87
C ARG A 16 -6.63 -4.60 8.46
N LYS A 17 -7.28 -5.30 9.38
CA LYS A 17 -7.82 -6.66 9.12
C LYS A 17 -8.83 -6.60 7.96
N PRO A 18 -8.63 -7.37 6.87
CA PRO A 18 -9.56 -7.38 5.75
C PRO A 18 -10.65 -8.44 5.97
N LEU A 19 -11.54 -8.62 4.99
CA LEU A 19 -12.45 -9.77 4.98
C LEU A 19 -11.67 -11.07 4.70
N GLU A 20 -12.30 -12.20 5.02
CA GLU A 20 -11.73 -13.51 4.74
C GLU A 20 -11.35 -13.67 3.26
N ASN A 21 -10.26 -14.41 3.01
CA ASN A 21 -9.69 -14.69 1.69
C ASN A 21 -9.20 -13.47 0.90
N GLN A 22 -9.19 -12.26 1.50
CA GLN A 22 -8.61 -11.08 0.88
C GLN A 22 -7.11 -10.92 1.17
N LYS A 23 -6.46 -10.10 0.34
CA LYS A 23 -5.05 -9.69 0.48
C LYS A 23 -4.99 -8.18 0.54
N ILE A 24 -4.08 -7.64 1.34
CA ILE A 24 -3.90 -6.19 1.47
C ILE A 24 -2.77 -5.72 0.56
N MET A 25 -3.00 -4.62 -0.14
CA MET A 25 -2.04 -3.92 -0.99
C MET A 25 -1.98 -2.47 -0.52
N TYR A 26 -0.80 -1.94 -0.15
CA TYR A 26 -0.69 -0.52 0.18
C TYR A 26 -0.86 0.39 -1.05
N THR A 27 -0.41 -0.09 -2.22
CA THR A 27 -0.45 0.68 -3.46
C THR A 27 -0.99 -0.14 -4.64
N ALA A 28 -1.60 0.59 -5.57
CA ALA A 28 -1.93 0.11 -6.91
C ALA A 28 -1.66 1.31 -7.84
N GLN A 29 -0.44 1.35 -8.39
CA GLN A 29 0.03 2.44 -9.24
C GLN A 29 -0.42 2.15 -10.68
N GLY A 30 -1.00 3.16 -11.33
CA GLY A 30 -1.70 3.00 -12.61
C GLY A 30 -1.08 3.74 -13.79
N ARG A 31 0.24 3.87 -13.88
CA ARG A 31 0.86 4.46 -15.07
C ARG A 31 0.72 3.49 -16.24
N GLN A 32 0.04 3.93 -17.30
CA GLN A 32 -0.18 3.15 -18.52
C GLN A 32 0.68 3.65 -19.69
N ASP A 33 1.12 4.90 -19.67
CA ASP A 33 1.96 5.49 -20.70
C ASP A 33 3.36 5.79 -20.11
N PRO A 34 4.46 5.28 -20.72
CA PRO A 34 5.82 5.55 -20.25
C PRO A 34 6.20 7.05 -20.28
N ASN A 35 5.49 7.88 -21.06
CA ASN A 35 5.70 9.32 -21.16
C ASN A 35 5.03 10.11 -20.01
N GLN A 36 4.22 9.47 -19.16
CA GLN A 36 3.66 10.09 -17.97
C GLN A 36 4.72 10.14 -16.86
N ASN A 37 4.90 11.33 -16.29
CA ASN A 37 5.85 11.63 -15.22
C ASN A 37 5.27 11.35 -13.82
N THR A 38 4.59 10.21 -13.67
CA THR A 38 3.78 9.86 -12.50
C THR A 38 4.37 8.68 -11.72
N GLY A 39 4.02 8.57 -10.45
CA GLY A 39 4.55 7.56 -9.55
C GLY A 39 4.16 7.82 -8.09
N ILE A 40 4.16 6.77 -7.28
CA ILE A 40 3.96 6.85 -5.83
C ILE A 40 5.31 6.63 -5.15
N SER A 41 5.83 7.66 -4.48
CA SER A 41 7.02 7.57 -3.62
C SER A 41 6.61 7.52 -2.15
N ILE A 42 7.19 6.60 -1.38
CA ILE A 42 6.97 6.45 0.06
C ILE A 42 8.33 6.64 0.75
N GLN A 43 8.52 7.75 1.45
CA GLN A 43 9.80 8.17 2.01
C GLN A 43 9.72 8.40 3.51
N ASN A 44 10.60 7.76 4.29
CA ASN A 44 10.61 7.86 5.75
C ASN A 44 9.24 7.61 6.41
N CYS A 45 8.48 6.68 5.84
CA CYS A 45 7.18 6.30 6.37
C CYS A 45 7.28 5.04 7.22
N ARG A 46 6.39 4.92 8.21
CA ARG A 46 6.16 3.65 8.91
C ARG A 46 5.10 2.85 8.18
N VAL A 47 5.49 1.72 7.59
CA VAL A 47 4.57 0.80 6.90
C VAL A 47 4.37 -0.42 7.79
N THR A 48 3.19 -0.57 8.41
CA THR A 48 2.98 -1.59 9.45
C THR A 48 1.52 -2.03 9.60
N ALA A 49 1.27 -3.11 10.33
CA ALA A 49 -0.08 -3.55 10.64
C ALA A 49 -0.67 -2.73 11.81
N ASP A 50 -1.96 -2.42 11.74
CA ASP A 50 -2.73 -1.99 12.90
C ASP A 50 -2.97 -3.18 13.85
N SER A 51 -3.38 -2.90 15.07
CA SER A 51 -3.60 -3.85 16.17
C SER A 51 -4.54 -5.01 15.81
N ASP A 52 -5.61 -4.73 15.05
CA ASP A 52 -6.60 -5.71 14.61
C ASP A 52 -6.02 -6.76 13.64
N LEU A 53 -5.13 -6.32 12.74
CA LEU A 53 -4.40 -7.19 11.82
C LEU A 53 -3.21 -7.86 12.49
N ALA A 54 -2.52 -7.16 13.40
CA ALA A 54 -1.36 -7.70 14.13
C ALA A 54 -1.75 -8.97 14.91
N ALA A 55 -2.95 -8.99 15.51
CA ALA A 55 -3.48 -10.15 16.23
C ALA A 55 -3.70 -11.40 15.35
N VAL A 56 -3.85 -11.22 14.03
CA VAL A 56 -4.14 -12.30 13.05
C VAL A 56 -3.19 -12.27 11.85
N LYS A 57 -1.96 -11.78 12.05
CA LYS A 57 -0.99 -11.50 10.98
C LYS A 57 -0.63 -12.74 10.15
N SER A 58 -0.66 -13.94 10.75
CA SER A 58 -0.40 -15.20 10.05
C SER A 58 -1.53 -15.60 9.10
N SER A 59 -2.75 -15.09 9.29
CA SER A 59 -3.93 -15.42 8.50
C SER A 59 -4.05 -14.59 7.22
N PHE A 60 -3.38 -13.43 7.12
CA PHE A 60 -3.55 -12.50 6.01
C PHE A 60 -2.21 -12.09 5.40
N LYS A 61 -2.15 -12.08 4.07
CA LYS A 61 -0.97 -11.62 3.33
C LYS A 61 -1.08 -10.12 3.04
N VAL A 62 0.00 -9.40 3.30
CA VAL A 62 0.14 -7.96 3.06
C VAL A 62 1.31 -7.73 2.10
N TYR A 63 1.12 -6.88 1.11
CA TYR A 63 2.13 -6.52 0.13
C TYR A 63 2.21 -5.01 -0.04
N LEU A 64 3.37 -4.50 -0.46
CA LEU A 64 3.56 -3.07 -0.73
C LEU A 64 2.70 -2.56 -1.90
N GLY A 65 2.40 -3.42 -2.87
CA GLY A 65 1.48 -3.09 -3.92
C GLY A 65 1.36 -4.15 -5.00
N ARG A 66 0.60 -3.79 -6.03
CA ARG A 66 0.45 -4.52 -7.29
C ARG A 66 0.40 -3.52 -8.45
N PRO A 67 0.80 -3.89 -9.68
CA PRO A 67 0.43 -3.10 -10.85
C PRO A 67 -1.12 -3.09 -10.93
N TRP A 68 -1.70 -1.91 -11.11
CA TRP A 68 -3.16 -1.79 -11.23
C TRP A 68 -3.63 -2.48 -12.51
#